data_AF-A0A9W7LW53-F1
#
_entry.id   AF-A0A9W7LW53-F1
#
_cell.length_a   1.000
_cell.length_b   1.000
_cell.length_c   1.000
_cell.angle_alpha   90.00
_cell.angle_beta   90.00
_cell.angle_gamma   90.00
#
_symmetry.space_group_name_H-M   'P 1'
#
loop_
_entity.id
_entity.type
_entity.pdbx_description
1 polymer ?
#
loop_
_entity_poly.entity_id
_entity_poly.type
_entity_poly.pdbx_seq_one_letter_code
_entity_poly.pdbx_strand_id
1 'polypeptide(L)'
;MLGSMIRYFSTKPKPKMKPIELTMPQEQTQTITRVIFDILKEHGPLTVGDTWERVKEVGLRGLTGKSHMKVVLRWMRERQKIKLICNHVGPHKQFLYTTWFTKPNIRQARAVNNSSAPTTSLPLNSTPKSSRV
;
A
#
# COMPACT_ATOMS: atom_id res chain seq x y z
N MET A 1 16.06 47.37 21.86
CA MET A 1 16.04 45.93 22.18
C MET A 1 14.61 45.46 21.93
N LEU A 2 14.23 44.51 21.06
CA LEU A 2 14.90 43.43 20.33
C LEU A 2 14.31 43.39 18.90
N GLY A 3 15.16 43.18 17.89
CA GLY A 3 14.73 42.99 16.51
C GLY A 3 14.07 41.63 16.29
N SER A 4 12.81 41.64 15.86
CA SER A 4 12.11 40.46 15.38
C SER A 4 12.57 40.13 13.95
N MET A 5 13.67 39.40 13.84
CA MET A 5 14.15 38.88 12.56
C MET A 5 13.21 37.73 12.13
N ILE A 6 12.28 38.02 11.21
CA ILE A 6 11.41 37.03 10.59
C ILE A 6 12.31 36.11 9.75
N ARG A 7 12.50 34.86 10.20
CA ARG A 7 13.19 33.83 9.42
C ARG A 7 12.31 33.46 8.23
N TYR A 8 12.52 34.14 7.11
CA TYR A 8 11.96 33.78 5.81
C TYR A 8 12.65 32.50 5.35
N PHE A 9 12.14 31.34 5.76
CA PHE A 9 12.57 30.06 5.25
C PHE A 9 12.24 30.01 3.75
N SER A 10 13.24 30.33 2.93
CA SER A 10 13.24 30.15 1.48
C SER A 10 13.14 28.65 1.18
N THR A 11 11.93 28.13 1.22
CA THR A 11 11.64 26.82 0.66
C THR A 11 11.63 26.98 -0.85
N LYS A 12 12.74 26.61 -1.50
CA LYS A 12 12.80 26.54 -2.95
C LYS A 12 11.57 25.74 -3.44
N PRO A 13 10.77 26.28 -4.37
CA PRO A 13 9.62 25.54 -4.89
C PRO A 13 10.13 24.22 -5.45
N LYS A 14 9.42 23.13 -5.15
CA LYS A 14 9.79 21.79 -5.62
C LYS A 14 10.07 21.88 -7.12
N PRO A 15 11.23 21.41 -7.61
CA PRO A 15 11.55 21.45 -9.03
C PRO A 15 10.40 20.78 -9.78
N LYS A 16 9.99 21.38 -10.91
CA LYS A 16 8.94 20.82 -11.78
C LYS A 16 9.38 19.41 -12.18
N MET A 17 8.87 18.40 -11.47
CA MET A 17 9.18 17.01 -11.75
C MET A 17 8.63 16.71 -13.14
N LYS A 18 9.48 16.16 -14.01
CA LYS A 18 9.04 15.66 -15.30
C LYS A 18 8.00 14.56 -15.07
N PRO A 19 6.98 14.44 -15.95
CA PRO A 19 6.06 13.33 -15.91
C PRO A 19 6.83 12.01 -15.86
N ILE A 20 6.40 11.06 -15.03
CA ILE A 20 7.06 9.76 -14.95
C ILE A 20 6.85 9.08 -16.30
N GLU A 21 7.94 8.90 -17.04
CA GLU A 21 7.93 8.09 -18.24
C GLU A 21 8.07 6.63 -17.80
N LEU A 22 7.00 5.86 -17.97
CA LEU A 22 7.09 4.42 -17.81
C LEU A 22 7.89 3.89 -19.00
N THR A 23 9.09 3.38 -18.77
CA THR A 23 10.00 2.79 -19.77
C THR A 23 9.47 1.44 -20.31
N MET A 24 8.18 1.35 -20.59
CA MET A 24 7.53 0.15 -21.12
C MET A 24 6.84 0.49 -22.45
N PRO A 25 6.75 -0.47 -23.39
CA PRO A 25 5.92 -0.33 -24.58
C PRO A 25 4.49 0.07 -24.21
N GLN A 26 3.91 1.01 -24.97
CA GLN A 26 2.61 1.60 -24.66
C GLN A 26 1.50 0.54 -24.59
N GLU A 27 1.52 -0.48 -25.45
CA GLU A 27 0.50 -1.54 -25.46
C GLU A 27 0.53 -2.39 -24.19
N GLN A 28 1.71 -2.84 -23.76
CA GLN A 28 1.87 -3.61 -22.53
C GLN A 28 1.41 -2.81 -21.30
N THR A 29 1.71 -1.52 -21.29
CA THR A 29 1.28 -0.60 -20.23
C THR A 29 -0.24 -0.53 -20.14
N GLN A 30 -0.95 -0.41 -21.27
CA GLN A 30 -2.42 -0.33 -21.24
C GLN A 30 -3.04 -1.62 -20.71
N THR A 31 -2.56 -2.79 -21.15
CA THR A 31 -3.06 -4.08 -20.66
C THR A 31 -2.83 -4.24 -19.17
N ILE A 32 -1.60 -4.00 -18.70
CA ILE A 32 -1.25 -4.10 -17.27
C ILE A 32 -2.10 -3.13 -16.43
N THR A 33 -2.24 -1.88 -16.89
CA THR A 33 -3.00 -0.87 -16.13
C THR A 33 -4.49 -1.15 -16.09
N ARG A 34 -5.07 -1.75 -17.14
CA ARG A 34 -6.47 -2.21 -17.13
C ARG A 34 -6.67 -3.32 -16.12
N VAL A 35 -5.84 -4.36 -16.13
CA VAL A 35 -5.97 -5.47 -15.20
C VAL A 35 -5.80 -5.02 -13.75
N ILE A 36 -4.80 -4.17 -13.45
CA ILE A 36 -4.65 -3.60 -12.10
C ILE A 36 -5.89 -2.78 -11.70
N PHE A 37 -6.46 -2.02 -12.63
CA PHE A 37 -7.67 -1.24 -12.36
C PHE A 37 -8.87 -2.14 -12.06
N ASP A 38 -9.05 -3.22 -12.82
CA ASP A 38 -10.14 -4.17 -12.63
C ASP A 38 -10.03 -4.89 -11.27
N ILE A 39 -8.82 -5.31 -10.88
CA ILE A 39 -8.55 -5.89 -9.55
C ILE A 39 -8.94 -4.90 -8.43
N LEU A 40 -8.55 -3.63 -8.56
CA LEU A 40 -8.89 -2.60 -7.57
C LEU A 40 -10.39 -2.26 -7.57
N LYS A 41 -11.07 -2.41 -8.72
CA LYS A 41 -12.51 -2.18 -8.83
C LYS A 41 -13.30 -3.32 -8.19
N GLU A 42 -12.86 -4.56 -8.38
CA GLU A 42 -13.52 -5.77 -7.86
C GLU A 42 -13.35 -5.90 -6.35
N HIS A 43 -12.13 -5.75 -5.84
CA HIS A 43 -11.82 -5.97 -4.42
C HIS A 43 -11.88 -4.72 -3.55
N GLY A 44 -11.97 -3.53 -4.16
CA GLY A 44 -11.97 -2.26 -3.45
C GLY A 44 -10.56 -1.79 -3.03
N PRO A 45 -10.47 -0.91 -2.01
CA PRO A 45 -9.19 -0.30 -1.62
C PRO A 45 -8.21 -1.33 -1.03
N LEU A 46 -7.13 -1.60 -1.75
CA LEU A 46 -6.13 -2.61 -1.38
C LEU A 46 -4.77 -2.00 -1.05
N THR A 47 -3.99 -2.68 -0.21
CA THR A 47 -2.58 -2.32 0.03
C THR A 47 -1.73 -2.75 -1.17
N VAL A 48 -0.53 -2.19 -1.28
CA VAL A 48 0.45 -2.60 -2.33
C VAL A 48 0.81 -4.09 -2.21
N GLY A 49 0.79 -4.66 -0.99
CA GLY A 49 1.03 -6.10 -0.81
C GLY A 49 -0.09 -6.92 -1.42
N ASP A 50 -1.32 -6.62 -1.03
CA ASP A 50 -2.50 -7.39 -1.43
C ASP A 50 -2.80 -7.29 -2.93
N THR A 51 -2.50 -6.14 -3.54
CA THR A 51 -2.58 -5.98 -4.99
C THR A 51 -1.55 -6.85 -5.71
N TRP A 52 -0.32 -6.96 -5.17
CA TRP A 52 0.72 -7.79 -5.79
C TRP A 52 0.37 -9.28 -5.76
N GLU A 53 -0.17 -9.77 -4.63
CA GLU A 53 -0.58 -11.17 -4.51
C GLU A 53 -1.65 -11.52 -5.56
N ARG A 54 -2.68 -10.67 -5.71
CA ARG A 54 -3.73 -10.87 -6.73
C ARG A 54 -3.23 -10.77 -8.16
N VAL A 55 -2.30 -9.85 -8.42
CA VAL A 55 -1.67 -9.72 -9.74
C VAL A 55 -0.89 -10.99 -10.11
N LYS A 56 -0.27 -11.67 -9.14
CA LYS A 56 0.39 -12.96 -9.37
C LYS A 56 -0.62 -14.06 -9.68
N GLU A 57 -1.75 -14.10 -8.99
CA GLU A 57 -2.83 -15.07 -9.25
C GLU A 57 -3.38 -14.95 -10.68
N VAL A 58 -3.49 -13.73 -11.21
CA VAL A 58 -3.94 -13.48 -12.59
C VAL A 58 -2.87 -13.83 -13.65
N GLY A 59 -1.61 -14.01 -13.25
CA GLY A 59 -0.55 -14.46 -14.18
C GLY A 59 -0.16 -13.42 -15.24
N LEU A 60 -0.13 -12.13 -14.89
CA LEU A 60 0.20 -11.04 -15.82
C LEU A 60 1.63 -11.15 -16.39
N ARG A 61 1.75 -11.44 -17.68
CA ARG A 61 3.02 -11.39 -18.42
C ARG A 61 3.41 -9.94 -18.69
N GLY A 62 4.49 -9.46 -18.03
CA GLY A 62 5.01 -8.09 -18.20
C GLY A 62 5.35 -7.37 -16.89
N LEU A 63 4.91 -7.90 -15.74
CA LEU A 63 5.32 -7.44 -14.42
C LEU A 63 6.45 -8.33 -13.88
N THR A 64 7.67 -7.80 -13.91
CA THR A 64 8.88 -8.49 -13.44
C THR A 64 8.95 -8.63 -11.91
N GLY A 65 8.23 -7.78 -11.16
CA GLY A 65 8.22 -7.85 -9.70
C GLY A 65 7.43 -6.73 -9.01
N LYS A 66 7.36 -6.82 -7.68
CA LYS A 66 6.64 -5.85 -6.82
C LYS A 66 7.17 -4.42 -6.97
N SER A 67 8.48 -4.24 -7.16
CA SER A 67 9.08 -2.92 -7.39
C SER A 67 8.61 -2.30 -8.71
N HIS A 68 8.54 -3.11 -9.78
CA HIS A 68 8.03 -2.65 -11.07
C HIS A 68 6.54 -2.29 -10.97
N MET A 69 5.75 -3.09 -10.26
CA MET A 69 4.35 -2.77 -9.97
C MET A 69 4.19 -1.41 -9.26
N LYS A 70 5.06 -1.08 -8.30
CA LYS A 70 5.02 0.21 -7.60
C LYS A 70 5.26 1.39 -8.56
N VAL A 71 6.12 1.23 -9.56
CA VAL A 71 6.33 2.25 -10.60
C VAL A 71 5.06 2.43 -11.43
N VAL A 72 4.42 1.33 -11.84
CA VAL A 72 3.14 1.36 -12.57
C VAL A 72 2.03 2.02 -11.74
N LEU A 73 1.89 1.68 -10.47
CA LEU A 73 0.90 2.31 -9.58
C LEU A 73 1.17 3.80 -9.37
N ARG A 74 2.45 4.22 -9.33
CA ARG A 74 2.82 5.64 -9.26
C ARG A 74 2.46 6.36 -10.57
N TRP A 75 2.74 5.74 -11.72
CA TRP A 75 2.39 6.24 -13.04
C TRP A 75 0.87 6.39 -13.22
N MET A 76 0.10 5.37 -12.83
CA MET A 76 -1.37 5.40 -12.87
C MET A 76 -1.95 6.52 -12.00
N ARG A 77 -1.32 6.81 -10.86
CA ARG A 77 -1.73 7.93 -9.99
C ARG A 77 -1.50 9.28 -10.64
N GLU A 78 -0.34 9.47 -11.25
CA GLU A 78 0.00 10.72 -11.94
C GLU A 78 -0.97 11.02 -13.08
N ARG A 79 -1.40 9.97 -13.79
CA ARG A 79 -2.45 10.03 -14.82
C ARG A 79 -3.88 10.04 -14.26
N GLN A 80 -4.05 10.22 -12.95
CA GLN A 80 -5.33 10.27 -12.24
C GLN A 80 -6.26 9.06 -12.47
N LYS A 81 -5.69 7.88 -12.78
CA LYS A 81 -6.46 6.63 -12.90
C LYS A 81 -6.80 6.03 -11.52
N ILE A 82 -5.89 6.18 -10.54
CA ILE A 82 -6.03 5.61 -9.19
C ILE A 82 -5.59 6.59 -8.09
N LYS A 83 -6.32 6.63 -6.99
CA LYS A 83 -6.06 7.49 -5.84
C LYS A 83 -5.40 6.70 -4.72
N LEU A 84 -4.49 7.34 -3.99
CA LEU A 84 -4.00 6.80 -2.73
C LEU A 84 -4.75 7.43 -1.57
N ILE A 85 -5.22 6.58 -0.67
CA ILE A 85 -5.86 6.96 0.57
C ILE A 85 -4.96 6.50 1.72
N CYS A 86 -4.86 7.32 2.75
CA CYS A 86 -4.30 6.91 4.03
C CYS A 86 -5.45 6.48 4.93
N ASN A 87 -5.44 5.22 5.37
CA ASN A 87 -6.32 4.69 6.38
C ASN A 87 -5.56 4.62 7.70
N HIS A 88 -5.98 5.43 8.68
CA HIS A 88 -5.38 5.42 10.01
C HIS A 88 -6.07 4.35 10.86
N VAL A 89 -5.31 3.35 11.29
CA VAL A 89 -5.80 2.27 12.13
C VAL A 89 -5.05 2.34 13.46
N GLY A 90 -5.64 3.03 14.44
CA GLY A 90 -4.96 3.35 15.69
C GLY A 90 -3.70 4.20 15.42
N PRO A 91 -2.51 3.85 15.96
CA PRO A 91 -1.27 4.58 15.69
C PRO A 91 -0.64 4.25 14.32
N HIS A 92 -1.14 3.23 13.61
CA HIS A 92 -0.54 2.76 12.37
C HIS A 92 -1.17 3.42 11.13
N LYS A 93 -0.34 3.78 10.15
CA LYS A 93 -0.77 4.34 8.86
C LYS A 93 -0.77 3.26 7.78
N GLN A 94 -1.93 2.95 7.24
CA GLN A 94 -2.06 2.06 6.08
C GLN A 94 -2.29 2.89 4.82
N PHE A 95 -1.56 2.59 3.75
CA PHE A 95 -1.73 3.26 2.47
C PHE A 95 -2.44 2.31 1.50
N LEU A 96 -3.61 2.72 1.04
CA LEU A 96 -4.48 1.95 0.16
C LEU A 96 -4.60 2.64 -1.19
N TYR A 97 -4.60 1.85 -2.26
CA TYR A 97 -4.93 2.33 -3.60
C TYR A 97 -6.40 2.06 -3.88
N THR A 98 -7.10 3.06 -4.42
CA THR A 98 -8.51 2.97 -4.82
C THR A 98 -8.69 3.51 -6.23
N THR A 99 -9.73 3.07 -6.92
CA THR A 99 -10.17 3.69 -8.18
C THR A 99 -10.92 4.99 -7.91
N TRP A 100 -10.95 5.91 -8.89
CA TRP A 100 -11.66 7.19 -8.76
C TRP A 100 -13.18 7.06 -8.87
N PHE A 101 -13.65 5.99 -9.52
CA PHE A 101 -15.07 5.80 -9.88
C PHE A 101 -15.88 5.09 -8.80
N THR A 102 -15.23 4.40 -7.86
CA THR A 102 -15.91 3.62 -6.82
C THR A 102 -15.78 4.33 -5.47
N LYS A 103 -16.90 4.50 -4.75
CA LYS A 103 -16.86 4.96 -3.35
C LYS A 103 -16.04 3.95 -2.54
N PRO A 104 -14.91 4.35 -1.93
CA PRO A 104 -14.06 3.41 -1.22
C PRO A 104 -14.81 2.87 0.00
N ASN A 105 -15.15 1.59 0.00
CA ASN A 105 -15.70 0.93 1.18
C ASN A 105 -14.54 0.56 2.14
N ILE A 106 -14.09 1.55 2.91
CA ILE A 106 -12.95 1.44 3.84
C ILE A 106 -13.21 0.38 4.94
N ARG A 107 -14.46 -0.08 5.14
CA ARG A 107 -14.78 -1.13 6.10
C ARG A 107 -14.14 -2.48 5.73
N GLN A 108 -13.94 -2.77 4.44
CA GLN A 108 -13.37 -4.05 3.98
C GLN A 108 -11.86 -4.17 4.26
N ALA A 109 -11.13 -3.05 4.28
CA ALA A 109 -9.69 -3.05 4.58
C ALA A 109 -9.37 -3.39 6.05
N ARG A 110 -10.36 -3.37 6.95
CA ARG A 110 -10.19 -3.75 8.36
C ARG A 110 -10.13 -5.27 8.57
N ALA A 111 -10.64 -6.08 7.65
CA ALA A 111 -10.83 -7.51 7.86
C ALA A 111 -9.55 -8.34 7.71
N VAL A 112 -8.54 -7.85 6.98
CA VAL A 112 -7.37 -8.67 6.61
C VAL A 112 -6.24 -8.66 7.67
N ASN A 113 -6.23 -7.69 8.59
CA ASN A 113 -5.12 -7.51 9.53
C ASN A 113 -5.32 -8.15 10.92
N ASN A 114 -6.37 -8.93 11.14
CA ASN A 114 -6.59 -9.58 12.44
C ASN A 114 -5.85 -10.93 12.60
N SER A 115 -4.96 -11.30 11.68
CA SER A 115 -4.23 -12.58 11.72
C SER A 115 -2.77 -12.49 12.18
N SER A 116 -2.41 -11.49 12.98
CA SER A 116 -1.12 -11.45 13.67
C SER A 116 -1.30 -11.15 15.15
N ALA A 117 -1.97 -12.05 15.86
CA ALA A 117 -1.73 -12.23 17.29
C ALA A 117 -0.42 -13.03 17.45
N PRO A 118 0.66 -12.46 18.02
CA PRO A 118 1.72 -13.30 18.56
C PRO A 118 1.14 -13.98 19.80
N THR A 119 0.94 -15.29 19.71
CA THR A 119 0.72 -16.16 20.86
C THR A 119 1.94 -16.04 21.78
N THR A 120 1.85 -15.19 22.81
CA THR A 120 2.76 -15.27 23.95
C THR A 120 2.44 -16.57 24.67
N SER A 121 3.19 -17.61 24.33
CA SER A 121 3.22 -18.87 25.07
C SER A 121 3.70 -18.59 26.50
N LEU A 122 2.79 -18.73 27.46
CA LEU A 122 3.13 -18.94 28.87
C LEU A 122 3.92 -20.26 28.97
N PRO A 123 5.13 -20.30 29.56
CA PRO A 123 5.70 -21.56 29.99
C PRO A 123 5.06 -21.93 31.34
N LEU A 124 4.05 -22.79 31.30
CA LEU A 124 3.61 -23.55 32.47
C LEU A 124 4.66 -24.63 32.72
N ASN A 125 5.70 -24.32 33.51
CA ASN A 125 6.66 -25.32 33.95
C ASN A 125 6.02 -26.18 35.03
N SER A 126 5.50 -27.34 34.63
CA SER A 126 5.06 -28.42 35.50
C SER A 126 6.28 -29.07 36.19
N THR A 127 6.41 -28.92 37.50
CA THR A 127 7.27 -29.76 38.33
C THR A 127 6.40 -30.84 38.98
N PRO A 128 6.68 -32.15 38.79
CA PRO A 128 6.09 -33.19 39.60
C PRO A 128 7.03 -33.45 40.79
N LYS A 129 6.68 -33.01 42.00
CA LYS A 129 7.35 -33.50 43.21
C LYS A 129 6.53 -34.63 43.81
N SER A 130 6.96 -35.83 43.43
CA SER A 130 6.59 -37.13 43.96
C SER A 130 6.56 -37.14 45.50
N SER A 131 5.44 -37.61 46.04
CA SER A 131 5.23 -37.93 47.46
C SER A 131 5.34 -39.44 47.65
N ARG A 132 6.28 -39.88 48.50
CA ARG A 132 6.48 -41.23 49.10
C ARG A 132 7.92 -41.27 49.63
N VAL A 133 8.27 -41.69 50.85
CA VAL A 133 7.62 -42.23 52.05
C VAL A 133 8.42 -41.69 53.23
#